data_AF-A0ABD2LX36-F1
#
_entry.id   AF-A0ABD2LX36-F1
#
_cell.length_a   1.000
_cell.length_b   1.000
_cell.length_c   1.000
_cell.angle_alpha   90.00
_cell.angle_beta   90.00
_cell.angle_gamma   90.00
#
_symmetry.space_group_name_H-M   'P 1'
#
loop_
_entity.id
_entity.type
_entity.pdbx_description
1 polymer ?
#
loop_
_entity_poly.entity_id
_entity_poly.type
_entity_poly.pdbx_seq_one_letter_code
_entity_poly.pdbx_strand_id
1 'polypeptide(L)'
;MSVSPVIRLMLNTEMREKQQRLITLNNLGVNMEQFMDFLEAISPVALQCPILPNPENVLVLLKLSDFFQVDWLKSRCETHLTNCVEIPLIDRFLLIKQFGLNNLKNYFLHLDAQNSRDFFKSNRKQLSSVISNEFYGAFIFQLSG
;
A
#
# COMPACT_ATOMS: atom_id res chain seq x y z
N MET A 1 23.15 0.58 4.78
CA MET A 1 21.92 0.72 5.60
C MET A 1 21.09 -0.54 5.44
N SER A 2 20.38 -0.98 6.48
CA SER A 2 19.45 -2.12 6.38
C SER A 2 18.20 -1.73 5.61
N VAL A 3 17.75 -2.57 4.68
CA VAL A 3 16.59 -2.28 3.81
C VAL A 3 15.25 -2.35 4.57
N SER A 4 15.16 -3.18 5.61
CA SER A 4 13.99 -3.29 6.50
C SER A 4 14.41 -3.11 7.96
N PRO A 5 13.84 -2.13 8.69
CA PRO A 5 14.03 -1.98 10.13
C PRO A 5 13.51 -3.19 10.92
N VAL A 6 12.40 -3.79 10.48
CA VAL A 6 11.78 -4.95 11.12
C VAL A 6 12.70 -6.16 11.05
N ILE A 7 13.23 -6.48 9.86
CA ILE A 7 14.18 -7.58 9.68
C ILE A 7 15.46 -7.31 10.49
N ARG A 8 15.95 -6.07 10.49
CA ARG A 8 17.11 -5.68 11.33
C ARG A 8 16.84 -5.98 12.80
N LEU A 9 15.66 -5.64 13.32
CA LEU A 9 15.29 -5.91 14.71
C LEU A 9 15.18 -7.42 14.97
N MET A 10 14.48 -8.16 14.12
CA MET A 10 14.31 -9.62 14.23
C MET A 10 15.66 -10.36 14.27
N LEU A 11 16.66 -9.89 13.52
CA LEU A 11 17.97 -10.54 13.41
C LEU A 11 19.00 -10.02 14.43
N ASN A 12 18.83 -8.83 14.99
CA ASN A 12 19.80 -8.26 15.93
C ASN A 12 19.43 -8.46 17.41
N THR A 13 18.14 -8.56 17.72
CA THR A 13 17.63 -8.76 19.09
C THR A 13 17.63 -10.24 19.50
N GLU A 14 17.52 -10.55 20.79
CA GLU A 14 17.44 -11.93 21.30
C GLU A 14 16.08 -12.62 21.03
N MET A 15 15.51 -12.36 19.86
CA MET A 15 14.28 -12.99 19.42
C MET A 15 14.53 -14.40 18.88
N ARG A 16 13.47 -15.23 18.87
CA ARG A 16 13.52 -16.63 18.41
C ARG A 16 14.03 -16.73 16.97
N GLU A 17 13.67 -15.76 16.15
CA GLU A 17 14.05 -15.64 14.74
C GLU A 17 15.58 -15.56 14.56
N LYS A 18 16.29 -14.85 15.45
CA LYS A 18 17.76 -14.80 15.46
C LYS A 18 18.38 -16.14 15.86
N GLN A 19 17.84 -16.76 16.90
CA GLN A 19 18.34 -18.04 17.42
C GLN A 19 18.15 -19.17 16.41
N GLN A 20 17.00 -19.19 15.73
CA GLN A 20 16.64 -20.21 14.75
C GLN A 20 17.12 -19.89 13.33
N ARG A 21 17.54 -18.63 13.08
CA ARG A 21 17.85 -18.09 11.75
C ARG A 21 16.73 -18.35 10.73
N LEU A 22 15.49 -18.32 11.22
CA LEU A 22 14.28 -18.66 10.47
C LEU A 22 13.18 -17.64 10.77
N ILE A 23 12.53 -17.15 9.72
CA ILE A 23 11.35 -16.28 9.81
C ILE A 23 10.20 -17.00 9.12
N THR A 24 9.11 -17.24 9.84
CA THR A 24 7.92 -17.92 9.28
C THR A 24 6.90 -16.88 8.80
N LEU A 25 6.46 -16.99 7.54
CA LEU A 25 5.57 -16.02 6.89
C LEU A 25 4.11 -16.49 6.78
N ASN A 26 3.76 -17.62 7.41
CA ASN A 26 2.48 -18.30 7.23
C ASN A 26 1.25 -17.41 7.47
N ASN A 27 1.38 -16.39 8.33
CA ASN A 27 0.28 -15.50 8.69
C ASN A 27 0.04 -14.38 7.67
N LEU A 28 0.92 -14.22 6.68
CA LEU A 28 0.80 -13.17 5.67
C LEU A 28 -0.06 -13.62 4.48
N GLY A 29 -0.38 -14.90 4.34
CA GLY A 29 -1.13 -15.40 3.18
C GLY A 29 -0.44 -15.07 1.84
N VAL A 30 0.89 -15.06 1.86
CA VAL A 30 1.75 -14.78 0.70
C VAL A 30 2.43 -16.10 0.31
N ASN A 31 2.46 -16.42 -0.97
CA ASN A 31 3.15 -17.61 -1.46
C ASN A 31 4.66 -17.35 -1.67
N MET A 32 5.43 -18.39 -2.01
CA MET A 32 6.88 -18.25 -2.17
C MET A 32 7.26 -17.31 -3.33
N GLU A 33 6.55 -17.39 -4.45
CA GLU A 33 6.81 -16.58 -5.66
C GLU A 33 6.63 -15.10 -5.36
N GLN A 34 5.51 -14.73 -4.76
CA GLN A 34 5.22 -13.38 -4.29
C GLN A 34 6.25 -12.84 -3.30
N PHE A 35 6.81 -13.71 -2.45
CA PHE A 35 7.88 -13.31 -1.54
C PHE A 35 9.21 -13.12 -2.27
N MET A 36 9.50 -13.94 -3.29
CA MET A 36 10.67 -13.75 -4.15
C MET A 36 10.59 -12.44 -4.93
N ASP A 37 9.42 -12.09 -5.46
CA ASP A 37 9.18 -10.79 -6.11
C ASP A 37 9.49 -9.64 -5.17
N PHE A 38 9.10 -9.75 -3.90
CA PHE A 38 9.44 -8.75 -2.89
C PHE A 38 10.94 -8.68 -2.64
N LEU A 39 11.63 -9.82 -2.50
CA LEU A 39 13.09 -9.84 -2.31
C LEU A 39 13.82 -9.22 -3.50
N GLU A 40 13.36 -9.49 -4.72
CA GLU A 40 13.88 -8.87 -5.93
C GLU A 40 13.62 -7.35 -5.92
N ALA A 41 12.41 -6.93 -5.57
CA ALA A 41 12.01 -5.54 -5.49
C ALA A 41 12.82 -4.75 -4.44
N ILE A 42 13.32 -5.39 -3.38
CA ILE A 42 14.18 -4.77 -2.36
C ILE A 42 15.67 -5.02 -2.54
N SER A 43 16.06 -5.68 -3.64
CA SER A 43 17.46 -5.98 -3.94
C SER A 43 18.27 -4.70 -4.22
N PRO A 44 19.61 -4.75 -4.05
CA PRO A 44 20.48 -3.62 -4.42
C PRO A 44 20.33 -3.17 -5.88
N VAL A 45 19.97 -4.11 -6.78
CA VAL A 45 19.73 -3.83 -8.20
C VAL A 45 18.46 -3.01 -8.39
N ALA A 46 17.37 -3.35 -7.68
CA ALA A 46 16.10 -2.63 -7.74
C ALA A 46 16.14 -1.23 -7.12
N LEU A 47 17.17 -0.93 -6.31
CA LEU A 47 17.47 0.43 -5.86
C LEU A 47 18.05 1.29 -6.99
N GLN A 48 18.81 0.69 -7.90
CA GLN A 48 19.46 1.39 -9.03
C GLN A 48 18.54 1.47 -10.25
N CYS A 49 17.78 0.42 -10.53
CA CYS A 49 16.75 0.36 -11.56
C CYS A 49 15.38 0.17 -10.90
N PRO A 50 14.54 1.22 -10.81
CA PRO A 50 13.22 1.09 -10.23
C PRO A 50 12.37 0.15 -11.09
N ILE A 51 12.17 -1.07 -10.61
CA ILE A 51 11.15 -1.98 -11.12
C ILE A 51 9.81 -1.36 -10.72
N LEU A 52 8.99 -1.02 -11.72
CA LEU A 52 7.61 -0.63 -11.48
C LEU A 52 6.84 -1.89 -11.09
N PRO A 53 6.09 -1.88 -9.97
CA PRO A 53 5.12 -2.92 -9.69
C PRO A 53 4.20 -3.07 -10.91
N ASN A 54 3.86 -4.30 -11.26
CA ASN A 54 2.74 -4.54 -12.18
C ASN A 54 1.44 -4.59 -11.35
N PRO A 55 0.27 -4.46 -11.97
CA PRO A 55 -0.99 -4.44 -11.24
C PRO A 55 -1.28 -5.71 -10.45
N GLU A 56 -0.74 -6.85 -10.88
CA GLU A 56 -0.93 -8.15 -10.23
C GLU A 56 -0.12 -8.28 -8.95
N ASN A 57 1.08 -7.68 -8.90
CA ASN A 57 2.00 -7.78 -7.76
C ASN A 57 1.96 -6.56 -6.84
N VAL A 58 1.43 -5.41 -7.26
CA VAL A 58 1.50 -4.16 -6.48
C VAL A 58 0.83 -4.29 -5.11
N LEU A 59 -0.28 -5.02 -5.01
CA LEU A 59 -0.98 -5.21 -3.73
C LEU A 59 -0.19 -6.11 -2.77
N VAL A 60 0.48 -7.12 -3.30
CA VAL A 60 1.35 -8.03 -2.54
C VAL A 60 2.58 -7.28 -2.06
N LEU A 61 3.24 -6.52 -2.94
CA LEU A 61 4.39 -5.69 -2.61
C LEU A 61 4.02 -4.61 -1.59
N LEU A 62 2.84 -4.00 -1.73
CA LEU A 62 2.33 -3.05 -0.74
C LEU A 62 2.17 -3.70 0.63
N LYS A 63 1.54 -4.88 0.69
CA LYS A 63 1.35 -5.63 1.94
C LYS A 63 2.67 -5.99 2.62
N LEU A 64 3.63 -6.51 1.84
CA LEU A 64 4.94 -6.91 2.36
C LEU A 64 5.79 -5.69 2.76
N SER A 65 5.76 -4.61 1.98
CA SER A 65 6.48 -3.38 2.31
C SER A 65 5.92 -2.70 3.56
N ASP A 66 4.61 -2.72 3.78
CA ASP A 66 3.99 -2.26 5.01
C ASP A 66 4.42 -3.13 6.21
N PHE A 67 4.32 -4.46 6.07
CA PHE A 67 4.68 -5.40 7.12
C PHE A 67 6.16 -5.30 7.54
N PHE A 68 7.06 -5.25 6.56
CA PHE A 68 8.50 -5.15 6.80
C PHE A 68 9.01 -3.71 6.97
N GLN A 69 8.12 -2.71 6.95
CA GLN A 69 8.44 -1.29 7.05
C GLN A 69 9.50 -0.84 6.04
N VAL A 70 9.32 -1.23 4.78
CA VAL A 70 10.13 -0.80 3.65
C VAL A 70 9.46 0.41 3.01
N ASP A 71 9.52 1.55 3.69
CA ASP A 71 8.74 2.75 3.37
C ASP A 71 8.93 3.27 1.93
N TRP A 72 10.14 3.15 1.39
CA TRP A 72 10.43 3.57 0.03
C TRP A 72 9.74 2.68 -1.01
N LEU A 73 9.61 1.36 -0.76
CA LEU A 73 8.90 0.44 -1.64
C LEU A 73 7.39 0.67 -1.51
N LYS A 74 6.90 0.90 -0.30
CA LYS A 74 5.50 1.29 -0.05
C LYS A 74 5.13 2.56 -0.82
N SER A 75 5.99 3.58 -0.80
CA SER A 75 5.80 4.82 -1.56
C SER A 75 5.80 4.60 -3.08
N ARG A 76 6.64 3.68 -3.59
CA ARG A 76 6.60 3.28 -5.00
C ARG A 76 5.28 2.58 -5.38
N CYS A 77 4.81 1.65 -4.54
CA CYS A 77 3.52 0.99 -4.75
C CYS A 77 2.38 2.01 -4.80
N GLU A 78 2.40 2.96 -3.87
CA GLU A 78 1.43 4.05 -3.82
C GLU A 78 1.43 4.90 -5.09
N THR A 79 2.61 5.24 -5.62
CA THR A 79 2.76 5.99 -6.88
C THR A 79 2.28 5.20 -8.09
N HIS A 80 2.43 3.88 -8.09
CA HIS A 80 1.86 3.03 -9.14
C HIS A 80 0.33 3.01 -9.06
N LEU A 81 -0.23 2.92 -7.84
CA LEU A 81 -1.67 2.86 -7.62
C LEU A 81 -2.41 4.11 -8.08
N THR A 82 -1.80 5.31 -8.08
CA THR A 82 -2.47 6.52 -8.60
C THR A 82 -2.81 6.40 -10.09
N ASN A 83 -1.96 5.74 -10.87
CA ASN A 83 -2.10 5.61 -12.33
C ASN A 83 -2.59 4.24 -12.80
N CYS A 84 -2.73 3.26 -11.90
CA CYS A 84 -3.16 1.90 -12.24
C CYS A 84 -4.62 1.88 -12.71
N VAL A 85 -4.86 1.36 -13.91
CA VAL A 85 -6.20 1.28 -14.51
C VAL A 85 -6.86 -0.08 -14.28
N GLU A 86 -6.04 -1.09 -14.02
CA GLU A 86 -6.43 -2.48 -13.82
C GLU A 86 -7.08 -2.70 -12.46
N ILE A 87 -6.72 -1.88 -11.46
CA ILE A 87 -7.36 -1.88 -10.14
C ILE A 87 -8.44 -0.80 -10.12
N PRO A 88 -9.72 -1.17 -9.88
CA PRO A 88 -10.81 -0.21 -9.79
C PRO A 88 -10.51 0.93 -8.82
N LEU A 89 -10.94 2.14 -9.17
CA LEU A 89 -10.69 3.34 -8.37
C LEU A 89 -11.22 3.21 -6.93
N ILE A 90 -12.34 2.50 -6.75
CA ILE A 90 -12.90 2.24 -5.42
C ILE A 90 -11.98 1.36 -4.58
N ASP A 91 -11.45 0.27 -5.15
CA ASP A 91 -10.56 -0.63 -4.42
C ASP A 91 -9.28 0.09 -4.01
N ARG A 92 -8.73 0.93 -4.89
CA ARG A 92 -7.59 1.81 -4.57
C ARG A 92 -7.89 2.76 -3.42
N PHE A 93 -9.08 3.35 -3.38
CA PHE A 93 -9.50 4.23 -2.29
C PHE A 93 -9.54 3.50 -0.94
N LEU A 94 -10.03 2.25 -0.92
CA LEU A 94 -10.11 1.46 0.31
C LEU A 94 -8.73 1.15 0.92
N LEU A 95 -7.69 1.03 0.08
CA LEU A 95 -6.31 0.81 0.53
C LEU A 95 -5.74 1.99 1.33
N ILE A 96 -6.25 3.22 1.14
CA ILE A 96 -5.75 4.42 1.84
C ILE A 96 -5.85 4.25 3.35
N LYS A 97 -7.02 3.80 3.83
CA LYS A 97 -7.25 3.59 5.26
C LYS A 97 -6.46 2.40 5.77
N GLN A 98 -6.41 1.32 4.98
CA GLN A 98 -5.76 0.08 5.37
C GLN A 98 -4.25 0.23 5.54
N PHE A 99 -3.60 0.95 4.62
CA PHE A 99 -2.14 1.06 4.56
C PHE A 99 -1.63 2.48 4.87
N GLY A 100 -2.49 3.45 5.18
CA GLY A 100 -2.07 4.82 5.47
C GLY A 100 -1.40 5.52 4.28
N LEU A 101 -2.00 5.39 3.08
CA LEU A 101 -1.44 5.89 1.82
C LEU A 101 -1.73 7.39 1.62
N ASN A 102 -0.81 8.26 2.06
CA ASN A 102 -0.98 9.72 2.03
C ASN A 102 -0.90 10.34 0.63
N ASN A 103 -0.01 9.89 -0.26
CA ASN A 103 0.06 10.37 -1.65
C ASN A 103 -1.18 9.95 -2.44
N LEU A 104 -1.68 8.73 -2.25
CA LEU A 104 -2.92 8.26 -2.87
C LEU A 104 -4.11 9.04 -2.30
N LYS A 105 -4.16 9.27 -0.99
CA LYS A 105 -5.14 10.18 -0.38
C LYS A 105 -5.14 11.56 -1.03
N ASN A 106 -3.97 12.16 -1.21
CA ASN A 106 -3.84 13.47 -1.84
C ASN A 106 -4.29 13.45 -3.30
N TYR A 107 -3.98 12.39 -4.05
CA TYR A 107 -4.49 12.20 -5.41
C TYR A 107 -6.03 12.25 -5.45
N PHE A 108 -6.71 11.53 -4.54
CA PHE A 108 -8.18 11.57 -4.46
C PHE A 108 -8.73 12.94 -4.05
N LEU A 109 -8.04 13.68 -3.18
CA LEU A 109 -8.43 15.04 -2.78
C LEU A 109 -8.31 16.07 -3.92
N HIS A 110 -7.52 15.75 -4.95
CA HIS A 110 -7.29 16.60 -6.11
C HIS A 110 -8.02 16.11 -7.38
N LEU A 111 -8.84 15.06 -7.28
CA LEU A 111 -9.77 14.73 -8.36
C LEU A 111 -10.72 15.90 -8.57
N ASP A 112 -11.05 16.21 -9.82
CA ASP A 112 -12.00 17.29 -10.10
C ASP A 112 -13.36 17.02 -9.42
N ALA A 113 -14.09 18.09 -9.14
CA ALA A 113 -15.32 18.04 -8.35
C ALA A 113 -16.41 17.17 -9.01
N GLN A 114 -16.42 17.09 -10.34
CA GLN A 114 -17.40 16.31 -11.08
C GLN A 114 -17.11 14.81 -10.98
N ASN A 115 -15.87 14.41 -11.26
CA ASN A 115 -15.40 13.03 -11.11
C ASN A 115 -15.51 12.55 -9.67
N SER A 116 -15.23 13.42 -8.70
CA SER A 116 -15.42 13.13 -7.28
C SER A 116 -16.91 12.86 -6.95
N ARG A 117 -17.84 13.73 -7.37
CA ARG A 117 -19.28 13.51 -7.15
C ARG A 117 -19.76 12.20 -7.77
N ASP A 118 -19.39 11.94 -9.01
CA ASP A 118 -19.82 10.74 -9.73
C ASP A 118 -19.25 9.47 -9.10
N PHE A 119 -18.00 9.51 -8.64
CA PHE A 119 -17.37 8.44 -7.88
C PHE A 119 -18.12 8.14 -6.57
N PHE A 120 -18.41 9.15 -5.74
CA PHE A 120 -19.10 8.95 -4.46
C PHE A 120 -20.54 8.48 -4.65
N LYS A 121 -21.25 9.02 -5.65
CA LYS A 121 -22.62 8.60 -5.97
C LYS A 121 -22.66 7.13 -6.38
N SER A 122 -21.71 6.71 -7.23
CA SER A 122 -21.64 5.34 -7.75
C SER A 122 -21.20 4.33 -6.68
N ASN A 123 -20.37 4.73 -5.71
CA ASN A 123 -19.78 3.83 -4.71
C ASN A 123 -20.35 3.99 -3.29
N ARG A 124 -21.45 4.73 -3.12
CA ARG A 124 -22.04 5.08 -1.80
C ARG A 124 -22.16 3.91 -0.83
N LYS A 125 -22.62 2.74 -1.30
CA LYS A 125 -22.84 1.54 -0.48
C LYS A 125 -21.54 0.96 0.08
N GLN A 126 -20.48 0.93 -0.73
CA GLN A 126 -19.17 0.39 -0.32
C GLN A 126 -18.43 1.39 0.56
N LEU A 127 -18.62 2.68 0.32
CA LEU A 127 -17.99 3.73 1.11
C LEU A 127 -18.63 3.89 2.49
N SER A 128 -19.94 3.66 2.63
CA SER A 128 -20.64 3.75 3.91
C SER A 128 -20.16 2.75 4.97
N SER A 129 -19.52 1.65 4.57
CA SER A 129 -18.94 0.69 5.52
C SER A 129 -17.49 1.01 5.92
N VAL A 130 -16.80 1.89 5.20
CA VAL A 130 -15.35 2.10 5.37
C VAL A 130 -15.00 3.52 5.83
N ILE A 131 -15.77 4.52 5.41
CA ILE A 131 -15.51 5.92 5.74
C ILE A 131 -15.99 6.22 7.18
N SER A 132 -15.09 6.70 8.03
CA SER A 132 -15.50 7.39 9.27
C SER A 132 -16.13 8.74 8.90
N ASN A 133 -17.16 9.18 9.63
CA ASN A 133 -17.87 10.43 9.35
C ASN A 133 -16.94 11.65 9.15
N GLU A 134 -15.76 11.67 9.77
CA GLU A 134 -14.73 12.71 9.61
C GLU A 134 -14.15 12.79 8.19
N PHE A 135 -13.85 11.65 7.57
CA PHE A 135 -13.24 11.61 6.23
C PHE A 135 -14.27 11.94 5.14
N TYR A 136 -15.54 11.56 5.36
CA TYR A 136 -16.66 11.97 4.51
C TYR A 136 -16.91 13.47 4.64
N GLY A 137 -16.87 13.99 5.88
CA GLY A 137 -17.08 15.41 6.18
C GLY A 137 -16.06 16.30 5.47
N ALA A 138 -14.77 15.98 5.55
CA ALA A 138 -13.71 16.75 4.89
C ALA A 138 -13.90 16.84 3.36
N PHE A 139 -14.31 15.74 2.72
CA PHE A 139 -14.56 15.71 1.27
C PHE A 139 -15.87 16.40 0.86
N ILE A 140 -16.94 16.25 1.64
CA ILE A 140 -18.22 16.94 1.36
C ILE A 140 -18.04 18.46 1.49
N PHE A 141 -17.27 18.93 2.47
CA PHE A 141 -16.94 20.35 2.60
C PHE A 141 -16.22 20.89 1.35
N GLN A 142 -15.33 20.12 0.72
CA GLN A 142 -14.68 20.51 -0.55
C GLN A 142 -15.62 20.49 -1.77
N LEU A 143 -16.68 19.66 -1.77
CA LEU A 143 -17.63 19.56 -2.89
C LEU A 143 -18.81 20.54 -2.82
N SER A 144 -18.94 21.25 -1.69
CA SER A 144 -20.05 22.16 -1.37
C SER A 144 -19.67 23.65 -1.43
N GLY A 145 -18.37 23.95 -1.62
CA GLY A 145 -17.86 25.30 -1.90
C GLY A 145 -17.62 25.50 -3.39
#